data_AF-A0A9D7S5U9-F1
#
_entry.id   AF-A0A9D7S5U9-F1
#
_cell.length_a   1.000
_cell.length_b   1.000
_cell.length_c   1.000
_cell.angle_alpha   90.00
_cell.angle_beta   90.00
_cell.angle_gamma   90.00
#
_symmetry.space_group_name_H-M   'P 1'
#
loop_
_entity.id
_entity.type
_entity.pdbx_description
1 polymer ?
#
loop_
_entity_poly.entity_id
_entity_poly.type
_entity_poly.pdbx_seq_one_letter_code
_entity_poly.pdbx_strand_id
1 'polypeptide(L)'
;MLGTRFIRQASTWERVYPASCCTSVDRHSRRRLNATWPRAPSPCRLAAPAPPGSILPVTESSPTAPPRIAFVASKTDSAQAALAALSARYASVPVKEAELIVSLGGDGFMLHTLHRHAAERKIPVFGMKLGTVGFLMNLYREDDLIERLMRAQHAVLHPLKMRVIGESGGVHQALAINEVSLLRQTKQAAKLRISIDGIVRVEELICDGALLATAAGSTAYNLSAYGPILPLGSDVLALTPISPFRPRRWRGAIVKRSSVVKFEVLDHYKRPVSATADATEVRDVVEVEVAEAPSEAMTVLFDPEHSLEERILSEQFAM
;
A
#
# COMPACT_ATOMS: atom_id res chain seq x y z
N MET A 1 -55.29 17.09 -20.95
CA MET A 1 -55.47 17.69 -22.29
C MET A 1 -54.21 18.44 -22.64
N LEU A 2 -53.66 18.16 -23.83
CA LEU A 2 -52.63 18.88 -24.60
C LEU A 2 -51.25 19.05 -23.91
N GLY A 3 -50.13 18.49 -24.35
CA GLY A 3 -49.77 17.83 -25.61
C GLY A 3 -48.84 18.70 -26.45
N THR A 4 -47.52 18.47 -26.38
CA THR A 4 -46.59 18.77 -27.50
C THR A 4 -45.33 17.90 -27.41
N ARG A 5 -45.11 17.15 -28.49
CA ARG A 5 -43.93 16.34 -28.83
C ARG A 5 -42.72 17.24 -29.14
N PHE A 6 -41.50 16.70 -29.12
CA PHE A 6 -40.64 16.55 -30.32
C PHE A 6 -39.29 15.84 -30.02
N ILE A 7 -39.08 14.75 -30.76
CA ILE A 7 -37.85 14.18 -31.38
C ILE A 7 -36.72 13.54 -30.53
N ARG A 8 -36.63 12.21 -30.72
CA ARG A 8 -35.42 11.37 -30.67
C ARG A 8 -34.62 11.53 -31.96
N GLN A 9 -33.29 11.50 -31.89
CA GLN A 9 -32.45 10.91 -32.94
C GLN A 9 -31.19 10.27 -32.34
N ALA A 10 -30.95 9.03 -32.75
CA ALA A 10 -29.71 8.29 -32.62
C ALA A 10 -29.07 8.25 -34.01
N SER A 11 -27.74 8.27 -34.12
CA SER A 11 -26.97 7.49 -35.11
C SER A 11 -25.45 7.78 -35.07
N THR A 12 -24.70 6.67 -35.01
CA THR A 12 -23.48 6.33 -35.78
C THR A 12 -22.20 7.17 -35.61
N TRP A 13 -21.22 6.57 -34.94
CA TRP A 13 -19.80 6.87 -35.08
C TRP A 13 -19.14 5.81 -35.97
N GLU A 14 -18.83 6.18 -37.21
CA GLU A 14 -17.98 5.40 -38.11
C GLU A 14 -16.60 6.06 -38.24
N ARG A 15 -15.58 5.20 -38.29
CA ARG A 15 -14.14 5.49 -38.38
C ARG A 15 -13.79 6.10 -39.75
N VAL A 16 -12.73 6.91 -39.79
CA VAL A 16 -11.57 6.88 -40.74
C VAL A 16 -10.90 8.27 -40.80
N TYR A 17 -9.60 8.35 -40.47
CA TYR A 17 -8.70 9.42 -40.90
C TYR A 17 -7.55 8.81 -41.72
N PRO A 18 -7.15 9.40 -42.87
CA PRO A 18 -6.12 8.86 -43.75
C PRO A 18 -4.72 9.43 -43.47
N ALA A 19 -3.71 8.64 -43.85
CA ALA A 19 -2.31 9.02 -43.91
C ALA A 19 -1.95 9.76 -45.21
N SER A 20 -1.10 10.77 -45.12
CA SER A 20 -0.33 11.40 -46.21
C SER A 20 0.80 12.21 -45.55
N CYS A 21 1.94 12.54 -46.13
CA CYS A 21 2.76 12.11 -47.26
C CYS A 21 3.99 13.05 -47.16
N CYS A 22 5.22 12.57 -47.31
CA CYS A 22 6.40 13.42 -47.52
C CYS A 22 7.06 13.05 -48.84
N THR A 23 7.36 14.08 -49.61
CA THR A 23 7.70 14.12 -51.04
C THR A 23 9.21 14.31 -51.30
N SER A 24 9.56 14.17 -52.59
CA SER A 24 10.84 14.43 -53.31
C SER A 24 11.77 13.21 -53.40
N VAL A 25 11.88 12.47 -54.52
CA VAL A 25 12.26 12.75 -55.93
C VAL A 25 13.75 13.06 -56.09
N ASP A 26 14.52 12.11 -56.67
CA ASP A 26 15.34 12.43 -57.84
C ASP A 26 15.64 11.22 -58.75
N ARG A 27 15.85 11.51 -60.04
CA ARG A 27 15.82 10.57 -61.19
C ARG A 27 17.22 10.28 -61.75
N HIS A 28 17.33 9.08 -62.35
CA HIS A 28 18.21 8.67 -63.47
C HIS A 28 19.67 8.26 -63.18
N SER A 29 19.95 6.96 -63.33
CA SER A 29 20.70 6.44 -64.49
C SER A 29 20.71 4.90 -64.51
N ARG A 30 20.38 4.32 -65.66
CA ARG A 30 20.48 2.88 -65.94
C ARG A 30 21.90 2.56 -66.42
N ARG A 31 22.63 1.69 -65.73
CA ARG A 31 23.66 0.83 -66.33
C ARG A 31 23.61 -0.55 -65.69
N ARG A 32 23.37 -1.57 -66.52
CA ARG A 32 23.48 -2.99 -66.20
C ARG A 32 24.96 -3.35 -66.09
N LEU A 33 25.37 -3.94 -64.99
CA LEU A 33 26.60 -4.71 -64.89
C LEU A 33 26.29 -6.00 -64.10
N ASN A 34 26.56 -7.13 -64.74
CA ASN A 34 26.54 -8.47 -64.16
C ASN A 34 27.62 -8.55 -63.08
N ALA A 35 27.26 -8.95 -61.86
CA ALA A 35 28.20 -9.44 -60.88
C ALA A 35 27.55 -10.56 -60.06
N THR A 36 28.15 -11.72 -60.18
CA THR A 36 27.90 -12.97 -59.45
C THR A 36 27.98 -12.76 -57.94
N TRP A 37 26.92 -13.17 -57.23
CA TRP A 37 26.87 -13.16 -55.76
C TRP A 37 27.62 -14.38 -55.18
N PRO A 38 28.50 -14.21 -54.17
CA PRO A 38 29.14 -15.33 -53.51
C PRO A 38 28.15 -16.10 -52.62
N ARG A 39 28.33 -17.43 -52.58
CA ARG A 39 27.51 -18.39 -51.84
C ARG A 39 27.42 -18.05 -50.35
N ALA A 40 26.22 -18.17 -49.79
CA ALA A 40 25.94 -18.06 -48.36
C ALA A 40 26.72 -19.12 -47.55
N PRO A 41 27.24 -18.79 -46.36
CA PRO A 41 27.94 -19.73 -45.50
C PRO A 41 26.97 -20.77 -44.91
N SER A 42 27.51 -21.97 -44.67
CA SER A 42 26.81 -23.15 -44.17
C SER A 42 26.09 -22.91 -42.83
N PRO A 43 24.93 -23.52 -42.59
CA PRO A 43 24.21 -23.34 -41.33
C PRO A 43 24.98 -23.95 -40.15
N CYS A 44 25.24 -23.13 -39.12
CA CYS A 44 25.67 -23.58 -37.80
C CYS A 44 24.73 -24.68 -37.29
N ARG A 45 25.28 -25.86 -36.97
CA ARG A 45 24.56 -26.90 -36.22
C ARG A 45 24.26 -26.37 -34.82
N LEU A 46 23.06 -25.87 -34.61
CA LEU A 46 22.48 -25.73 -33.29
C LEU A 46 22.26 -27.13 -32.71
N ALA A 47 22.87 -27.39 -31.55
CA ALA A 47 22.64 -28.62 -30.81
C ALA A 47 21.14 -28.74 -30.45
N ALA A 48 20.59 -29.93 -30.65
CA ALA A 48 19.19 -30.22 -30.33
C ALA A 48 18.93 -30.09 -28.82
N PRO A 49 17.77 -29.55 -28.39
CA PRO A 49 17.41 -29.49 -26.99
C PRO A 49 17.17 -30.89 -26.42
N ALA A 50 17.65 -31.12 -25.20
CA ALA A 50 17.51 -32.38 -24.47
C ALA A 50 16.02 -32.72 -24.20
N PRO A 51 15.64 -34.01 -24.17
CA PRO A 51 14.26 -34.42 -23.93
C PRO A 51 13.80 -34.08 -22.51
N PRO A 52 12.53 -33.67 -22.30
CA PRO A 52 12.00 -33.39 -20.97
C PRO A 52 11.72 -34.69 -20.24
N GLY A 53 12.50 -34.99 -19.19
CA GLY A 53 12.28 -36.19 -18.39
C GLY A 53 13.34 -36.48 -17.34
N SER A 54 13.38 -35.68 -16.27
CA SER A 54 13.69 -36.16 -14.92
C SER A 54 13.28 -35.09 -13.92
N ILE A 55 12.09 -35.25 -13.34
CA ILE A 55 11.71 -34.53 -12.13
C ILE A 55 12.65 -35.06 -11.06
N LEU A 56 13.69 -34.30 -10.73
CA LEU A 56 14.42 -34.49 -9.49
C LEU A 56 13.40 -34.25 -8.36
N PRO A 57 13.25 -35.15 -7.39
CA PRO A 57 12.38 -34.89 -6.26
C PRO A 57 12.88 -33.60 -5.61
N VAL A 58 12.00 -32.60 -5.53
CA VAL A 58 12.18 -31.46 -4.64
C VAL A 58 12.42 -32.09 -3.27
N THR A 59 13.62 -31.93 -2.74
CA THR A 59 13.96 -32.39 -1.41
C THR A 59 12.95 -31.77 -0.46
N GLU A 60 12.02 -32.58 0.02
CA GLU A 60 11.13 -32.24 1.12
C GLU A 60 12.02 -31.78 2.27
N SER A 61 12.03 -30.47 2.51
CA SER A 61 12.62 -29.92 3.72
C SER A 61 11.92 -30.59 4.90
N SER A 62 12.67 -31.37 5.65
CA SER A 62 12.23 -32.04 6.88
C SER A 62 11.49 -31.05 7.78
N PRO A 63 10.51 -31.50 8.60
CA PRO A 63 9.66 -30.61 9.35
C PRO A 63 10.53 -29.84 10.35
N THR A 64 10.75 -28.56 10.08
CA THR A 64 11.19 -27.59 11.09
C THR A 64 10.26 -27.73 12.28
N ALA A 65 10.82 -27.86 13.48
CA ALA A 65 10.06 -27.85 14.72
C ALA A 65 9.05 -26.68 14.69
N PRO A 66 7.84 -26.86 15.25
CA PRO A 66 6.83 -25.81 15.24
C PRO A 66 7.40 -24.52 15.84
N PRO A 67 7.15 -23.35 15.23
CA PRO A 67 7.73 -22.09 15.69
C PRO A 67 7.29 -21.81 17.12
N ARG A 68 8.15 -21.12 17.89
CA ARG A 68 7.78 -20.67 19.24
C ARG A 68 6.79 -19.52 19.16
N ILE A 69 5.55 -19.77 19.56
CA ILE A 69 4.43 -18.83 19.40
C ILE A 69 4.15 -18.09 20.71
N ALA A 70 3.90 -16.79 20.63
CA ALA A 70 3.25 -16.04 21.70
C ALA A 70 1.86 -15.58 21.26
N PHE A 71 0.87 -15.75 22.14
CA PHE A 71 -0.47 -15.21 21.93
C PHE A 71 -0.59 -13.84 22.60
N VAL A 72 -1.16 -12.88 21.90
CA VAL A 72 -1.55 -11.58 22.43
C VAL A 72 -3.00 -11.32 22.05
N ALA A 73 -3.79 -10.77 22.97
CA ALA A 73 -5.21 -10.55 22.74
C ALA A 73 -5.66 -9.17 23.22
N SER A 74 -6.64 -8.61 22.50
CA SER A 74 -7.32 -7.39 22.94
C SER A 74 -8.16 -7.64 24.19
N LYS A 75 -8.58 -6.58 24.89
CA LYS A 75 -9.34 -6.71 26.16
C LYS A 75 -10.80 -7.16 25.99
N THR A 76 -11.26 -7.43 24.77
CA THR A 76 -12.65 -7.86 24.54
C THR A 76 -12.88 -9.28 25.02
N ASP A 77 -14.10 -9.57 25.48
CA ASP A 77 -14.45 -10.91 25.98
C ASP A 77 -14.21 -12.00 24.93
N SER A 78 -14.53 -11.71 23.65
CA SER A 78 -14.27 -12.65 22.54
C SER A 78 -12.78 -12.94 22.33
N ALA A 79 -11.92 -11.92 22.43
CA ALA A 79 -10.47 -12.07 22.29
C ALA A 79 -9.86 -12.80 23.48
N GLN A 80 -10.34 -12.55 24.69
CA GLN A 80 -9.89 -13.25 25.90
C GLN A 80 -10.35 -14.71 25.91
N ALA A 81 -11.57 -15.02 25.46
CA ALA A 81 -12.05 -16.39 25.30
C ALA A 81 -11.21 -17.17 24.28
N ALA A 82 -10.92 -16.57 23.13
CA ALA A 82 -10.05 -17.14 22.10
C ALA A 82 -8.62 -17.39 22.62
N LEU A 83 -8.07 -16.44 23.38
CA LEU A 83 -6.76 -16.59 24.02
C LEU A 83 -6.72 -17.81 24.94
N ALA A 84 -7.74 -17.98 25.77
CA ALA A 84 -7.85 -19.13 26.67
C ALA A 84 -7.96 -20.45 25.89
N ALA A 85 -8.79 -20.50 24.85
CA ALA A 85 -8.96 -21.68 24.01
C ALA A 85 -7.67 -22.09 23.30
N LEU A 86 -6.97 -21.14 22.68
CA LEU A 86 -5.71 -21.40 21.97
C LEU A 86 -4.58 -21.77 22.93
N SER A 87 -4.48 -21.10 24.08
CA SER A 87 -3.45 -21.41 25.09
C SER A 87 -3.63 -22.78 25.74
N ALA A 88 -4.87 -23.31 25.76
CA ALA A 88 -5.14 -24.67 26.22
C ALA A 88 -4.75 -25.74 25.19
N ARG A 89 -4.75 -25.40 23.90
CA ARG A 89 -4.49 -26.33 22.78
C ARG A 89 -3.04 -26.31 22.31
N TYR A 90 -2.37 -25.17 22.37
CA TYR A 90 -1.04 -24.96 21.81
C TYR A 90 -0.07 -24.41 22.87
N ALA A 91 1.16 -24.92 22.85
CA ALA A 91 2.22 -24.39 23.69
C ALA A 91 2.50 -22.92 23.32
N SER A 92 2.64 -22.07 24.33
CA SER A 92 2.96 -20.66 24.16
C SER A 92 4.17 -20.26 25.00
N VAL A 93 4.92 -19.28 24.50
CA VAL A 93 6.06 -18.70 25.21
C VAL A 93 5.80 -17.22 25.49
N PRO A 94 6.52 -16.61 26.45
CA PRO A 94 6.49 -15.16 26.61
C PRO A 94 6.88 -14.46 25.31
N VAL A 95 6.29 -13.29 25.05
CA VAL A 95 6.54 -12.54 23.81
C VAL A 95 8.03 -12.34 23.55
N LYS A 96 8.89 -12.21 24.57
CA LYS A 96 10.35 -12.05 24.46
C LYS A 96 11.08 -13.25 23.84
N GLU A 97 10.52 -14.44 23.94
CA GLU A 97 11.10 -15.69 23.45
C GLU A 97 10.43 -16.18 22.17
N ALA A 98 9.37 -15.51 21.73
CA ALA A 98 8.62 -15.88 20.53
C ALA A 98 9.40 -15.62 19.24
N GLU A 99 9.21 -16.53 18.29
CA GLU A 99 9.59 -16.41 16.88
C GLU A 99 8.42 -15.92 16.02
N LEU A 100 7.19 -16.02 16.55
CA LEU A 100 5.96 -15.61 15.90
C LEU A 100 4.94 -15.13 16.93
N ILE A 101 4.23 -14.06 16.64
CA ILE A 101 3.15 -13.56 17.50
C ILE A 101 1.80 -13.80 16.84
N VAL A 102 0.89 -14.45 17.55
CA VAL A 102 -0.52 -14.57 17.14
C VAL A 102 -1.32 -13.48 17.86
N SER A 103 -1.87 -12.54 17.09
CA SER A 103 -2.65 -11.40 17.59
C SER A 103 -4.15 -11.66 17.45
N LEU A 104 -4.89 -11.61 18.56
CA LEU A 104 -6.32 -11.92 18.63
C LEU A 104 -7.13 -10.63 18.89
N GLY A 105 -7.92 -10.20 17.92
CA GLY A 105 -8.67 -8.94 18.03
C GLY A 105 -9.14 -8.38 16.69
N GLY A 106 -9.06 -7.06 16.54
CA GLY A 106 -9.34 -6.33 15.28
C GLY A 106 -8.09 -5.61 14.75
N ASP A 107 -8.21 -4.98 13.58
CA ASP A 107 -7.08 -4.33 12.89
C ASP A 107 -6.32 -3.31 13.77
N GLY A 108 -7.04 -2.53 14.58
CA GLY A 108 -6.38 -1.59 15.52
C GLY A 108 -5.49 -2.29 16.55
N PHE A 109 -5.87 -3.49 17.01
CA PHE A 109 -5.05 -4.30 17.91
C PHE A 109 -3.87 -4.94 17.18
N MET A 110 -4.05 -5.31 15.91
CA MET A 110 -2.97 -5.77 15.05
C MET A 110 -1.90 -4.69 14.86
N LEU A 111 -2.29 -3.45 14.52
CA LEU A 111 -1.38 -2.31 14.41
C LEU A 111 -0.64 -2.05 15.72
N HIS A 112 -1.37 -2.08 16.84
CA HIS A 112 -0.77 -1.93 18.17
C HIS A 112 0.27 -3.02 18.47
N THR A 113 -0.01 -4.27 18.06
CA THR A 113 0.92 -5.40 18.20
C THR A 113 2.18 -5.17 17.36
N LEU A 114 2.02 -4.72 16.11
CA LEU A 114 3.10 -4.43 15.18
C LEU A 114 4.02 -3.31 15.73
N HIS A 115 3.44 -2.19 16.14
CA HIS A 115 4.17 -1.06 16.74
C HIS A 115 4.95 -1.47 17.99
N ARG A 116 4.38 -2.32 18.84
CA ARG A 116 5.00 -2.70 20.11
C ARG A 116 6.07 -3.79 19.99
N HIS A 117 5.91 -4.72 19.05
CA HIS A 117 6.69 -5.96 19.05
C HIS A 117 7.42 -6.24 17.75
N ALA A 118 6.87 -5.82 16.61
CA ALA A 118 7.43 -6.14 15.30
C ALA A 118 8.54 -5.16 14.89
N ALA A 119 8.43 -3.87 15.22
CA ALA A 119 9.44 -2.86 14.87
C ALA A 119 10.84 -3.20 15.44
N GLU A 120 10.92 -3.46 16.74
CA GLU A 120 12.21 -3.68 17.42
C GLU A 120 12.82 -5.05 17.14
N ARG A 121 11.99 -6.11 17.07
CA ARG A 121 12.48 -7.50 17.00
C ARG A 121 12.30 -8.17 15.64
N LYS A 122 11.64 -7.51 14.69
CA LYS A 122 11.34 -8.04 13.35
C LYS A 122 10.61 -9.38 13.38
N ILE A 123 9.71 -9.54 14.35
CA ILE A 123 8.96 -10.79 14.52
C ILE A 123 7.70 -10.75 13.68
N PRO A 124 7.43 -11.80 12.89
CA PRO A 124 6.22 -11.89 12.11
C PRO A 124 4.99 -11.99 13.02
N VAL A 125 3.93 -11.27 12.63
CA VAL A 125 2.66 -11.28 13.36
C VAL A 125 1.58 -11.91 12.50
N PHE A 126 0.89 -12.90 13.05
CA PHE A 126 -0.28 -13.54 12.46
C PHE A 126 -1.53 -13.05 13.20
N GLY A 127 -2.36 -12.22 12.55
CA GLY A 127 -3.60 -11.72 13.15
C GLY A 127 -4.77 -12.67 12.92
N MET A 128 -5.59 -12.95 13.94
CA MET A 128 -6.92 -13.55 13.79
C MET A 128 -8.03 -12.61 14.23
N LYS A 129 -9.00 -12.44 13.34
CA LYS A 129 -10.09 -11.48 13.48
C LYS A 129 -11.18 -11.99 14.42
N LEU A 130 -11.47 -11.20 15.44
CA LEU A 130 -12.54 -11.39 16.41
C LEU A 130 -13.37 -10.11 16.50
N GLY A 131 -14.43 -10.02 15.70
CA GLY A 131 -15.28 -8.83 15.55
C GLY A 131 -15.76 -8.61 14.10
N THR A 132 -16.30 -7.41 13.81
CA THR A 132 -16.87 -7.07 12.49
C THR A 132 -15.95 -6.19 11.64
N VAL A 133 -15.73 -6.61 10.38
CA VAL A 133 -14.99 -5.97 9.26
C VAL A 133 -13.54 -5.53 9.55
N GLY A 134 -12.59 -5.89 8.69
CA GLY A 134 -11.16 -5.64 8.89
C GLY A 134 -10.31 -6.31 7.80
N PHE A 135 -9.23 -5.64 7.40
CA PHE A 135 -8.39 -5.96 6.25
C PHE A 135 -7.12 -6.72 6.62
N LEU A 136 -6.50 -6.37 7.75
CA LEU A 136 -5.16 -6.83 8.15
C LEU A 136 -5.15 -8.17 8.91
N MET A 137 -6.32 -8.76 9.17
CA MET A 137 -6.44 -9.98 9.99
C MET A 137 -7.05 -11.17 9.25
N ASN A 138 -6.54 -12.36 9.55
CA ASN A 138 -7.06 -13.64 9.05
C ASN A 138 -8.38 -14.03 9.72
N LEU A 139 -9.07 -15.01 9.15
CA LEU A 139 -10.25 -15.58 9.79
C LEU A 139 -9.85 -16.32 11.08
N TYR A 140 -10.63 -16.11 12.14
CA TYR A 140 -10.45 -16.87 13.36
C TYR A 140 -10.85 -18.34 13.16
N ARG A 141 -9.90 -19.24 13.39
CA ARG A 141 -10.09 -20.69 13.46
C ARG A 141 -9.12 -21.23 14.50
N GLU A 142 -9.60 -22.08 15.39
CA GLU A 142 -8.80 -22.68 16.46
C GLU A 142 -7.98 -23.89 15.97
N ASP A 143 -8.52 -24.58 14.97
CA ASP A 143 -7.95 -25.82 14.46
C ASP A 143 -6.81 -25.54 13.47
N ASP A 144 -5.90 -26.51 13.39
CA ASP A 144 -4.77 -26.54 12.44
C ASP A 144 -3.87 -25.31 12.48
N LEU A 145 -3.76 -24.63 13.64
CA LEU A 145 -3.00 -23.39 13.77
C LEU A 145 -1.55 -23.56 13.29
N ILE A 146 -0.87 -24.61 13.75
CA ILE A 146 0.52 -24.84 13.39
C ILE A 146 0.67 -25.02 11.88
N GLU A 147 -0.20 -25.80 11.25
CA GLU A 147 -0.16 -26.01 9.80
C GLU A 147 -0.42 -24.72 9.02
N ARG A 148 -1.37 -23.90 9.49
CA ARG A 148 -1.67 -22.58 8.92
C ARG A 148 -0.47 -21.65 9.02
N LEU A 149 0.19 -21.58 10.17
CA LEU A 149 1.38 -20.75 10.36
C LEU A 149 2.52 -21.20 9.44
N MET A 150 2.70 -22.51 9.27
CA MET A 150 3.73 -23.07 8.37
C MET A 150 3.45 -22.80 6.90
N ARG A 151 2.17 -22.68 6.51
CA ARG A 151 1.74 -22.37 5.13
C ARG A 151 1.49 -20.89 4.90
N ALA A 152 1.59 -20.05 5.92
CA ALA A 152 1.20 -18.65 5.83
C ALA A 152 2.06 -17.89 4.83
N GLN A 153 1.44 -17.00 4.07
CA GLN A 153 2.13 -16.10 3.15
C GLN A 153 2.65 -14.88 3.91
N HIS A 154 3.88 -14.48 3.60
CA HIS A 154 4.52 -13.33 4.20
C HIS A 154 4.19 -12.07 3.40
N ALA A 155 3.59 -11.08 4.06
CA ALA A 155 3.45 -9.72 3.56
C ALA A 155 4.40 -8.80 4.34
N VAL A 156 5.29 -8.11 3.62
CA VAL A 156 6.18 -7.12 4.23
C VAL A 156 5.55 -5.75 4.14
N LEU A 157 5.30 -5.14 5.30
CA LEU A 157 4.77 -3.79 5.42
C LEU A 157 5.93 -2.83 5.68
N HIS A 158 5.92 -1.71 4.97
CA HIS A 158 6.93 -0.67 5.10
C HIS A 158 6.27 0.59 5.66
N PRO A 159 6.51 0.91 6.95
CA PRO A 159 5.84 2.03 7.57
C PRO A 159 6.39 3.36 7.06
N LEU A 160 5.55 4.39 7.11
CA LEU A 160 5.95 5.78 7.02
C LEU A 160 6.58 6.20 8.35
N LYS A 161 7.63 7.00 8.28
CA LYS A 161 8.18 7.75 9.40
C LYS A 161 7.71 9.19 9.29
N MET A 162 6.97 9.61 10.30
CA MET A 162 6.58 11.00 10.53
C MET A 162 7.64 11.68 11.39
N ARG A 163 8.11 12.85 10.96
CA ARG A 163 8.89 13.78 11.76
C ARG A 163 8.17 15.12 11.82
N VAL A 164 7.82 15.57 13.01
CA VAL A 164 7.04 16.79 13.26
C VAL A 164 7.90 17.83 13.97
N ILE A 165 7.77 19.08 13.57
CA ILE A 165 8.21 20.25 14.33
C ILE A 165 6.96 20.92 14.88
N GLY A 166 6.81 20.94 16.21
CA GLY A 166 5.71 21.61 16.91
C GLY A 166 5.96 23.11 17.09
N GLU A 167 4.92 23.85 17.46
CA GLU A 167 4.99 25.30 17.70
C GLU A 167 5.98 25.68 18.82
N SER A 168 6.19 24.80 19.80
CA SER A 168 7.19 24.98 20.87
C SER A 168 8.64 24.76 20.40
N GLY A 169 8.86 24.39 19.13
CA GLY A 169 10.16 24.00 18.59
C GLY A 169 10.55 22.54 18.87
N GLY A 170 9.70 21.79 19.58
CA GLY A 170 9.91 20.37 19.85
C GLY A 170 9.87 19.53 18.57
N VAL A 171 10.77 18.55 18.49
CA VAL A 171 10.77 17.55 17.40
C VAL A 171 10.17 16.25 17.90
N HIS A 172 9.16 15.76 17.20
CA HIS A 172 8.49 14.49 17.50
C HIS A 172 8.65 13.54 16.33
N GLN A 173 8.75 12.24 16.61
CA GLN A 173 8.80 11.20 15.58
C GLN A 173 7.85 10.08 15.93
N ALA A 174 7.22 9.50 14.90
CA ALA A 174 6.38 8.32 15.03
C ALA A 174 6.39 7.53 13.72
N LEU A 175 6.04 6.24 13.81
CA LEU A 175 5.82 5.39 12.65
C LEU A 175 4.33 5.27 12.36
N ALA A 176 3.97 5.12 11.09
CA ALA A 176 2.63 4.82 10.63
C ALA A 176 2.66 3.67 9.62
N ILE A 177 1.90 2.62 9.87
CA ILE A 177 1.74 1.50 8.95
C ILE A 177 0.71 1.85 7.87
N ASN A 178 -0.36 2.55 8.23
CA ASN A 178 -1.40 2.92 7.28
C ASN A 178 -1.12 4.30 6.68
N GLU A 179 -1.20 5.36 7.50
CA GLU A 179 -1.07 6.73 7.01
C GLU A 179 -0.53 7.71 8.05
N VAL A 180 0.05 8.78 7.53
CA VAL A 180 0.22 10.03 8.28
C VAL A 180 -0.82 11.01 7.80
N SER A 181 -1.71 11.44 8.69
CA SER A 181 -2.77 12.41 8.38
C SER A 181 -2.56 13.72 9.12
N LEU A 182 -2.84 14.83 8.45
CA LEU A 182 -2.88 16.17 9.01
C LEU A 182 -4.32 16.64 9.04
N LEU A 183 -4.78 17.17 10.16
CA LEU A 183 -6.16 17.64 10.33
C LEU A 183 -6.21 18.98 11.08
N ARG A 184 -7.11 19.87 10.66
CA ARG A 184 -7.38 21.11 11.38
C ARG A 184 -7.91 20.83 12.79
N GLN A 185 -7.52 21.66 13.75
CA GLN A 185 -7.93 21.50 15.14
C GLN A 185 -9.06 22.44 15.56
N THR A 186 -9.39 23.41 14.72
CA THR A 186 -10.42 24.41 15.02
C THR A 186 -11.41 24.57 13.86
N LYS A 187 -12.34 25.51 14.01
CA LYS A 187 -13.28 25.89 12.95
C LYS A 187 -12.62 26.45 11.69
N GLN A 188 -11.37 26.90 11.76
CA GLN A 188 -10.65 27.43 10.61
C GLN A 188 -10.11 26.29 9.74
N ALA A 189 -10.29 26.39 8.42
CA ALA A 189 -9.66 25.46 7.49
C ALA A 189 -8.14 25.46 7.65
N ALA A 190 -7.52 24.29 7.54
CA ALA A 190 -6.08 24.14 7.45
C ALA A 190 -5.58 24.83 6.18
N LYS A 191 -4.36 25.35 6.24
CA LYS A 191 -3.70 25.98 5.11
C LYS A 191 -2.31 25.36 5.00
N LEU A 192 -2.11 24.50 4.02
CA LEU A 192 -0.91 23.67 3.90
C LEU A 192 -0.13 24.04 2.64
N ARG A 193 1.19 24.13 2.73
CA ARG A 193 2.08 24.03 1.57
C ARG A 193 2.61 22.59 1.52
N ILE A 194 2.66 22.01 0.32
CA ILE A 194 3.16 20.65 0.12
C ILE A 194 4.35 20.67 -0.82
N SER A 195 5.45 20.12 -0.34
CA SER A 195 6.70 19.94 -1.06
C SER A 195 7.02 18.45 -1.20
N ILE A 196 7.51 18.05 -2.36
CA ILE A 196 7.95 16.67 -2.64
C ILE A 196 9.39 16.74 -3.11
N ASP A 197 10.27 16.04 -2.40
CA ASP A 197 11.72 16.00 -2.68
C ASP A 197 12.33 17.40 -2.75
N GLY A 198 11.92 18.27 -1.82
CA GLY A 198 12.37 19.67 -1.72
C GLY A 198 11.74 20.64 -2.72
N ILE A 199 10.90 20.17 -3.64
CA ILE A 199 10.22 21.00 -4.64
C ILE A 199 8.79 21.25 -4.22
N VAL A 200 8.39 22.53 -4.11
CA VAL A 200 7.00 22.90 -3.84
C VAL A 200 6.10 22.45 -4.99
N ARG A 201 5.12 21.59 -4.69
CA ARG A 201 4.13 21.08 -5.66
C ARG A 201 2.76 21.71 -5.47
N VAL A 202 2.43 22.09 -4.23
CA VAL A 202 1.21 22.82 -3.89
C VAL A 202 1.58 23.98 -2.98
N GLU A 203 1.53 25.19 -3.52
CA GLU A 203 1.86 26.43 -2.77
C GLU A 203 0.89 26.69 -1.62
N GLU A 204 -0.40 26.44 -1.87
CA GLU A 204 -1.46 26.71 -0.90
C GLU A 204 -2.63 25.72 -1.10
N LEU A 205 -2.82 24.87 -0.10
CA LEU A 205 -3.95 23.95 0.04
C LEU A 205 -4.82 24.38 1.22
N ILE A 206 -6.01 24.89 0.93
CA ILE A 206 -7.05 25.15 1.95
C ILE A 206 -7.97 23.93 2.01
N CYS A 207 -8.04 23.26 3.16
CA CYS A 207 -8.70 21.97 3.32
C CYS A 207 -9.10 21.71 4.79
N ASP A 208 -9.78 20.60 5.05
CA ASP A 208 -9.85 20.05 6.42
C ASP A 208 -8.51 19.43 6.82
N GLY A 209 -7.77 18.89 5.86
CA GLY A 209 -6.51 18.20 6.08
C GLY A 209 -5.90 17.58 4.81
N ALA A 210 -4.84 16.81 4.98
CA ALA A 210 -4.25 15.98 3.93
C ALA A 210 -3.57 14.76 4.58
N LEU A 211 -3.49 13.65 3.87
CA LEU A 211 -2.82 12.44 4.35
C LEU A 211 -1.88 11.86 3.30
N LEU A 212 -0.84 11.18 3.76
CA LEU A 212 0.02 10.32 2.95
C LEU A 212 -0.16 8.88 3.45
N ALA A 213 -0.62 7.99 2.58
CA ALA A 213 -0.90 6.59 2.90
C ALA A 213 0.05 5.63 2.19
N THR A 214 0.38 4.54 2.87
CA THR A 214 1.05 3.37 2.29
C THR A 214 0.09 2.58 1.40
N ALA A 215 0.62 1.58 0.68
CA ALA A 215 -0.22 0.66 -0.07
C ALA A 215 -1.22 -0.09 0.84
N ALA A 216 -0.76 -0.55 2.02
CA ALA A 216 -1.61 -1.23 2.99
C ALA A 216 -2.65 -0.30 3.64
N GLY A 217 -2.30 0.97 3.88
CA GLY A 217 -3.21 1.99 4.40
C GLY A 217 -4.17 2.58 3.36
N SER A 218 -3.99 2.26 2.08
CA SER A 218 -4.79 2.85 1.00
C SER A 218 -6.30 2.53 1.11
N THR A 219 -6.65 1.40 1.73
CA THR A 219 -8.04 0.96 2.01
C THR A 219 -8.59 1.48 3.34
N ALA A 220 -7.77 2.15 4.16
CA ALA A 220 -8.18 2.70 5.46
C ALA A 220 -8.75 4.13 5.31
N TYR A 221 -8.19 5.10 6.02
CA TYR A 221 -8.72 6.47 5.98
C TYR A 221 -8.58 7.10 4.59
N ASN A 222 -7.53 6.72 3.84
CA ASN A 222 -7.32 7.15 2.46
C ASN A 222 -8.53 6.85 1.55
N LEU A 223 -9.08 5.64 1.61
CA LEU A 223 -10.27 5.25 0.84
C LEU A 223 -11.49 6.09 1.23
N SER A 224 -11.67 6.32 2.54
CA SER A 224 -12.75 7.19 3.05
C SER A 224 -12.60 8.65 2.60
N ALA A 225 -11.37 9.11 2.40
CA ALA A 225 -11.06 10.43 1.84
C ALA A 225 -11.10 10.46 0.30
N TYR A 226 -11.62 9.42 -0.35
CA TYR A 226 -11.69 9.25 -1.81
C TYR A 226 -10.31 9.18 -2.49
N GLY A 227 -9.28 8.75 -1.76
CA GLY A 227 -7.97 8.42 -2.31
C GLY A 227 -7.99 7.10 -3.08
N PRO A 228 -7.01 6.86 -3.96
CA PRO A 228 -6.92 5.62 -4.72
C PRO A 228 -6.53 4.45 -3.83
N ILE A 229 -7.09 3.27 -4.10
CA ILE A 229 -6.59 2.01 -3.55
C ILE A 229 -5.32 1.64 -4.31
N LEU A 230 -4.27 1.27 -3.57
CA LEU A 230 -2.97 0.94 -4.13
C LEU A 230 -2.72 -0.57 -3.98
N PRO A 231 -2.27 -1.26 -5.05
CA PRO A 231 -1.85 -2.66 -4.94
C PRO A 231 -0.68 -2.80 -3.94
N LEU A 232 -0.67 -3.91 -3.18
CA LEU A 232 0.51 -4.25 -2.37
C LEU A 232 1.73 -4.43 -3.27
N GLY A 233 2.90 -4.08 -2.74
CA GLY A 233 4.16 -4.16 -3.49
C GLY A 233 4.32 -3.08 -4.57
N SER A 234 3.34 -2.20 -4.77
CA SER A 234 3.52 -1.03 -5.63
C SER A 234 4.55 -0.06 -5.03
N ASP A 235 5.45 0.48 -5.87
CA ASP A 235 6.48 1.44 -5.44
C ASP A 235 5.93 2.88 -5.38
N VAL A 236 4.74 3.04 -4.82
CA VAL A 236 4.05 4.32 -4.72
C VAL A 236 3.35 4.53 -3.38
N LEU A 237 3.11 5.79 -3.05
CA LEU A 237 2.32 6.26 -1.91
C LEU A 237 1.16 7.12 -2.42
N ALA A 238 0.05 7.14 -1.67
CA ALA A 238 -1.12 7.96 -1.99
C ALA A 238 -1.11 9.25 -1.15
N LEU A 239 -0.93 10.40 -1.80
CA LEU A 239 -1.11 11.72 -1.18
C LEU A 239 -2.53 12.19 -1.46
N THR A 240 -3.36 12.30 -0.43
CA THR A 240 -4.80 12.55 -0.56
C THR A 240 -5.23 13.76 0.28
N PRO A 241 -5.84 14.81 -0.31
CA PRO A 241 -6.41 15.91 0.46
C PRO A 241 -7.75 15.51 1.07
N ILE A 242 -8.06 16.07 2.24
CA ILE A 242 -9.32 15.86 2.96
C ILE A 242 -10.18 17.11 2.82
N SER A 243 -11.32 16.98 2.15
CA SER A 243 -12.25 18.10 1.85
C SER A 243 -11.55 19.35 1.28
N PRO A 244 -10.78 19.25 0.18
CA PRO A 244 -10.05 20.40 -0.37
C PRO A 244 -11.01 21.49 -0.87
N PHE A 245 -10.84 22.70 -0.36
CA PHE A 245 -11.55 23.90 -0.83
C PHE A 245 -10.78 24.62 -1.94
N ARG A 246 -9.46 24.78 -1.79
CA ARG A 246 -8.57 25.35 -2.81
C ARG A 246 -7.23 24.62 -2.81
N PRO A 247 -6.67 24.26 -3.97
CA PRO A 247 -7.25 24.36 -5.31
C PRO A 247 -8.42 23.37 -5.51
N ARG A 248 -9.52 23.81 -6.14
CA ARG A 248 -10.78 23.03 -6.25
C ARG A 248 -10.67 21.73 -7.05
N ARG A 249 -9.67 21.59 -7.92
CA ARG A 249 -9.55 20.47 -8.88
C ARG A 249 -8.47 19.47 -8.51
N TRP A 250 -7.66 19.75 -7.50
CA TRP A 250 -6.63 18.82 -7.09
C TRP A 250 -7.26 17.72 -6.22
N ARG A 251 -7.07 16.47 -6.63
CA ARG A 251 -7.65 15.28 -5.98
C ARG A 251 -6.57 14.44 -5.27
N GLY A 252 -5.42 15.04 -5.01
CA GLY A 252 -4.24 14.31 -4.54
C GLY A 252 -3.31 13.92 -5.67
N ALA A 253 -2.33 13.09 -5.32
CA ALA A 253 -1.30 12.61 -6.22
C ALA A 253 -0.82 11.22 -5.78
N ILE A 254 -0.37 10.43 -6.74
CA ILE A 254 0.40 9.22 -6.48
C ILE A 254 1.88 9.63 -6.57
N VAL A 255 2.63 9.39 -5.50
CA VAL A 255 4.05 9.76 -5.41
C VAL A 255 4.91 8.51 -5.31
N LYS A 256 6.20 8.62 -5.63
CA LYS A 256 7.11 7.48 -5.50
C LYS A 256 7.27 7.11 -4.04
N ARG A 257 7.42 5.82 -3.77
CA ARG A 257 7.71 5.27 -2.46
C ARG A 257 8.96 5.86 -1.78
N SER A 258 9.97 6.21 -2.58
CA SER A 258 11.22 6.82 -2.11
C SER A 258 11.12 8.33 -1.85
N SER A 259 9.99 8.97 -2.18
CA SER A 259 9.88 10.42 -2.07
C SER A 259 9.69 10.86 -0.62
N VAL A 260 10.25 12.02 -0.29
CA VAL A 260 10.02 12.72 0.98
C VAL A 260 8.95 13.77 0.75
N VAL A 261 7.83 13.65 1.47
CA VAL A 261 6.72 14.60 1.40
C VAL A 261 6.75 15.48 2.64
N LYS A 262 6.86 16.79 2.42
CA LYS A 262 6.87 17.80 3.49
C LYS A 262 5.60 18.64 3.42
N PHE A 263 4.95 18.79 4.56
CA PHE A 263 3.81 19.65 4.80
C PHE A 263 4.24 20.80 5.71
N GLU A 264 4.01 22.03 5.27
CA GLU A 264 4.18 23.23 6.09
C GLU A 264 2.82 23.84 6.40
N VAL A 265 2.54 24.12 7.67
CA VAL A 265 1.29 24.74 8.11
C VAL A 265 1.42 26.25 8.00
N LEU A 266 0.77 26.82 6.99
CA LEU A 266 0.71 28.25 6.76
C LEU A 266 -0.23 28.91 7.79
N ASP A 267 0.24 30.00 8.41
CA ASP A 267 -0.49 30.72 9.47
C ASP A 267 -0.83 29.84 10.70
N HIS A 268 0.09 28.95 11.14
CA HIS A 268 -0.17 27.94 12.18
C HIS A 268 -0.79 28.51 13.47
N TYR A 269 -0.37 29.70 13.95
CA TYR A 269 -0.97 30.37 15.11
C TYR A 269 -2.49 30.63 14.99
N LYS A 270 -2.98 30.85 13.77
CA LYS A 270 -4.41 31.10 13.49
C LYS A 270 -5.14 29.81 13.09
N ARG A 271 -4.42 28.85 12.54
CA ARG A 271 -4.93 27.63 11.90
C ARG A 271 -4.16 26.41 12.42
N PRO A 272 -4.27 26.08 13.72
CA PRO A 272 -3.53 24.95 14.27
C PRO A 272 -4.01 23.64 13.64
N VAL A 273 -3.05 22.75 13.41
CA VAL A 273 -3.21 21.44 12.76
C VAL A 273 -2.59 20.38 13.68
N SER A 274 -3.19 19.20 13.77
CA SER A 274 -2.51 18.00 14.27
C SER A 274 -1.95 17.19 13.13
N ALA A 275 -0.87 16.45 13.43
CA ALA A 275 -0.36 15.38 12.60
C ALA A 275 -0.47 14.06 13.37
N THR A 276 -1.06 13.05 12.74
CA THR A 276 -1.33 11.74 13.34
C THR A 276 -0.70 10.66 12.50
N ALA A 277 0.19 9.88 13.10
CA ALA A 277 0.77 8.66 12.53
C ALA A 277 0.07 7.45 13.15
N ASP A 278 -0.83 6.82 12.39
CA ASP A 278 -1.81 5.83 12.88
C ASP A 278 -2.55 6.29 14.16
N ALA A 279 -2.05 5.88 15.34
CA ALA A 279 -2.63 6.18 16.65
C ALA A 279 -1.88 7.30 17.42
N THR A 280 -0.71 7.72 16.94
CA THR A 280 0.13 8.72 17.63
C THR A 280 -0.15 10.10 17.07
N GLU A 281 -0.84 10.95 17.85
CA GLU A 281 -1.15 12.33 17.48
C GLU A 281 -0.15 13.31 18.10
N VAL A 282 0.30 14.28 17.29
CA VAL A 282 1.03 15.48 17.72
C VAL A 282 0.19 16.69 17.33
N ARG A 283 -0.05 17.60 18.29
CA ARG A 283 -0.88 18.81 18.11
C ARG A 283 -0.02 20.05 17.89
N ASP A 284 -0.64 21.13 17.42
CA ASP A 284 0.01 22.44 17.21
C ASP A 284 1.28 22.33 16.35
N VAL A 285 1.14 21.71 15.18
CA VAL A 285 2.27 21.42 14.27
C VAL A 285 2.56 22.59 13.33
N VAL A 286 3.86 22.83 13.08
CA VAL A 286 4.34 23.84 12.12
C VAL A 286 4.79 23.16 10.84
N GLU A 287 5.51 22.06 10.95
CA GLU A 287 6.07 21.32 9.82
C GLU A 287 5.99 19.82 10.08
N VAL A 288 5.68 19.06 9.03
CA VAL A 288 5.63 17.60 9.06
C VAL A 288 6.36 17.07 7.85
N GLU A 289 7.38 16.26 8.07
CA GLU A 289 8.08 15.50 7.03
C GLU A 289 7.66 14.03 7.14
N VAL A 290 7.31 13.44 6.01
CA VAL A 290 6.87 12.05 5.91
C VAL A 290 7.65 11.37 4.79
N ALA A 291 8.27 10.26 5.12
CA ALA A 291 8.96 9.39 4.18
C ALA A 291 8.78 7.93 4.61
N GLU A 292 8.92 6.98 3.71
CA GLU A 292 8.95 5.58 4.11
C GLU A 292 10.23 5.27 4.93
N ALA A 293 10.13 4.37 5.90
CA ALA A 293 11.26 3.82 6.65
C ALA A 293 11.46 2.33 6.36
N PRO A 294 12.19 1.96 5.29
CA PRO A 294 12.44 0.56 4.93
C PRO A 294 13.16 -0.25 6.01
N SER A 295 13.95 0.40 6.89
CA SER A 295 14.66 -0.26 7.99
C SER A 295 13.72 -0.83 9.06
N GLU A 296 12.54 -0.23 9.20
CA GLU A 296 11.48 -0.55 10.17
C GLU A 296 10.42 -1.48 9.57
N ALA A 297 10.76 -2.20 8.49
CA ALA A 297 9.84 -3.12 7.84
C ALA A 297 9.33 -4.19 8.81
N MET A 298 8.03 -4.47 8.74
CA MET A 298 7.34 -5.42 9.61
C MET A 298 6.75 -6.54 8.77
N THR A 299 6.75 -7.76 9.29
CA THR A 299 6.19 -8.91 8.58
C THR A 299 4.83 -9.29 9.16
N VAL A 300 3.83 -9.38 8.29
CA VAL A 300 2.50 -9.89 8.61
C VAL A 300 2.29 -11.20 7.86
N LEU A 301 1.64 -12.15 8.53
CA LEU A 301 1.36 -13.46 7.98
C LEU A 301 -0.13 -13.61 7.67
N PHE A 302 -0.42 -14.08 6.46
CA PHE A 302 -1.78 -14.32 5.98
C PHE A 302 -2.02 -15.79 5.62
N ASP A 303 -3.23 -16.27 5.83
CA ASP A 303 -3.64 -17.57 5.28
C ASP A 303 -3.56 -17.51 3.73
N PRO A 304 -3.11 -18.58 3.04
CA PRO A 304 -3.01 -18.61 1.57
C PRO A 304 -4.34 -18.32 0.86
N GLU A 305 -5.46 -18.76 1.46
CA GLU A 305 -6.82 -18.57 0.94
C GLU A 305 -7.32 -17.12 1.12
N HIS A 306 -6.59 -16.29 1.87
CA HIS A 306 -6.99 -14.95 2.25
C HIS A 306 -5.80 -13.98 2.23
N SER A 307 -5.06 -13.95 1.12
CA SER A 307 -3.96 -13.02 0.94
C SER A 307 -4.44 -11.56 1.03
N LEU A 308 -3.62 -10.68 1.62
CA LEU A 308 -3.93 -9.25 1.71
C LEU A 308 -4.04 -8.61 0.31
N GLU A 309 -3.28 -9.09 -0.66
CA GLU A 309 -3.31 -8.61 -2.04
C GLU A 309 -4.68 -8.84 -2.70
N GLU A 310 -5.23 -10.05 -2.58
CA GLU A 310 -6.53 -10.39 -3.14
C GLU A 310 -7.67 -9.61 -2.48
N ARG A 311 -7.56 -9.32 -1.18
CA ARG A 311 -8.51 -8.45 -0.47
C ARG A 311 -8.47 -7.02 -0.99
N ILE A 312 -7.28 -6.44 -1.13
CA ILE A 312 -7.11 -5.09 -1.67
C ILE A 312 -7.61 -5.02 -3.12
N LEU A 313 -7.40 -6.08 -3.91
CA LEU A 313 -7.93 -6.17 -5.27
C LEU A 313 -9.47 -6.20 -5.26
N SER A 314 -10.06 -7.02 -4.40
CA SER A 314 -11.52 -7.16 -4.30
C SER A 314 -12.22 -5.85 -3.94
N GLU A 315 -11.62 -5.06 -3.05
CA GLU A 315 -12.15 -3.74 -2.66
C GLU A 315 -12.22 -2.73 -3.81
N GLN A 316 -11.33 -2.85 -4.81
CA GLN A 316 -11.39 -1.96 -5.99
C GLN A 316 -12.67 -2.15 -6.80
N PHE A 317 -13.31 -3.31 -6.67
CA PHE A 317 -14.53 -3.67 -7.41
C PHE A 317 -15.78 -3.77 -6.51
N ALA A 318 -15.63 -3.54 -5.21
CA ALA A 318 -16.75 -3.59 -4.25
C ALA A 318 -17.63 -2.31 -4.27
N MET A 319 -17.35 -1.38 -5.20
CA MET A 319 -18.07 -0.10 -5.40
C MET A 319 -19.26 -0.22 -6.36
#